data_AF-A0A954AUL2-F1
#
_entry.id   AF-A0A954AUL2-F1
#
_cell.length_a   1.000
_cell.length_b   1.000
_cell.length_c   1.000
_cell.angle_alpha   90.00
_cell.angle_beta   90.00
_cell.angle_gamma   90.00
#
_symmetry.space_group_name_H-M   'P 1'
#
loop_
_entity.id
_entity.type
_entity.pdbx_description
1 polymer ?
#
loop_
_entity_poly.entity_id
_entity_poly.type
_entity_poly.pdbx_seq_one_letter_code
_entity_poly.pdbx_strand_id
1 'polypeptide(L)'
;MNHSFFNLSTSQAAGSLVAALAMSAAAAFADDNPAQADQMAQYEAAVPKTIVELQPFRQQQTSMLANGTKVTLISLNPHINATFLLTIGTDAYHIENPDPDGQKIVLAEQPFAVIHVIGPATTTRCDLWGGATSEFQIARESGLPYAPLCGARLYLRNAIPGSRSSLERVTDFLRDHIWQGDKIVTLVKDTFYSDEYAETTTLVETSRQDSAPDGPQPALIEARYLDQAITPYGFGIAMVDPKQKQMSPGVWYSAAGVDGVFVSAIQPRTISAEILNGPGSANRLDSIEGKAVDYLVAFDMTRYGVGFALGTDHPRLDWSPRPRAQARIPGLPGPDGIGDALPLVRSGMVSPDFAVRTIATFVGGFKRQHGAFKFGDYAVIDTGKHYGFIEKGVIYSKLKQELSTLYVLDDGTTEMKTWKAADDALLPRIMFARQNGVPLIETNPVTGIGMPGDRVTQWGPGNWSGSAEAELRTLRAGACMQETGARRYLIYGYFSTATPSAMARVFQAYGCKYAMLLDMNAPELTYLALYPRQDGNVHVEHLISVMSQFDKTAPDGNIIPRFLGYPDSRDLFFIYRRGEAE
;
A
#
# COMPACT_ATOMS: atom_id res chain seq x y z
N MET A 1 -64.40 -47.31 44.80
CA MET A 1 -65.60 -46.49 44.52
C MET A 1 -65.35 -45.73 43.21
N ASN A 2 -66.19 -46.03 42.21
CA ASN A 2 -66.62 -45.23 41.04
C ASN A 2 -65.54 -44.60 40.12
N HIS A 3 -65.34 -45.06 38.88
CA HIS A 3 -66.12 -44.92 37.61
C HIS A 3 -65.27 -44.06 36.63
N SER A 4 -64.71 -44.64 35.56
CA SER A 4 -65.15 -44.56 34.14
C SER A 4 -65.14 -43.13 33.57
N PHE A 5 -64.42 -42.76 32.50
CA PHE A 5 -64.71 -43.09 31.08
C PHE A 5 -63.52 -42.77 30.11
N PHE A 6 -63.36 -43.65 29.11
CA PHE A 6 -63.02 -43.50 27.66
C PHE A 6 -62.32 -42.25 27.09
N ASN A 7 -61.24 -42.44 26.30
CA ASN A 7 -61.30 -42.61 24.81
C ASN A 7 -59.92 -42.80 24.15
N LEU A 8 -59.89 -43.69 23.15
CA LEU A 8 -58.82 -43.82 22.13
C LEU A 8 -58.94 -42.71 21.09
N SER A 9 -57.82 -42.16 20.60
CA SER A 9 -57.59 -42.01 19.16
C SER A 9 -56.12 -41.70 18.82
N THR A 10 -55.64 -42.44 17.84
CA THR A 10 -54.43 -42.32 17.03
C THR A 10 -54.14 -40.94 16.44
N SER A 11 -52.88 -40.51 16.46
CA SER A 11 -52.34 -39.58 15.44
C SER A 11 -50.81 -39.67 15.33
N GLN A 12 -50.36 -40.20 14.19
CA GLN A 12 -49.17 -39.84 13.40
C GLN A 12 -47.84 -39.54 14.13
N ALA A 13 -46.91 -40.49 14.02
CA ALA A 13 -45.47 -40.22 14.04
C ALA A 13 -44.89 -40.67 12.69
N ALA A 14 -44.83 -39.74 11.73
CA ALA A 14 -44.06 -39.87 10.51
C ALA A 14 -43.32 -38.55 10.29
N GLY A 15 -41.99 -38.62 10.17
CA GLY A 15 -41.17 -37.49 9.75
C GLY A 15 -40.17 -37.03 10.79
N SER A 16 -39.12 -37.82 11.02
CA SER A 16 -37.86 -37.32 11.58
C SER A 16 -36.72 -38.19 11.07
N LEU A 17 -36.36 -38.02 9.80
CA LEU A 17 -35.12 -38.59 9.26
C LEU A 17 -34.58 -37.81 8.04
N VAL A 18 -34.59 -36.47 8.06
CA VAL A 18 -33.81 -35.65 7.10
C VAL A 18 -33.37 -34.35 7.77
N ALA A 19 -32.46 -34.41 8.76
CA ALA A 19 -31.81 -33.22 9.31
C ALA A 19 -30.52 -33.54 10.09
N ALA A 20 -29.71 -34.52 9.63
CA ALA A 20 -28.52 -34.95 10.37
C ALA A 20 -27.25 -35.11 9.52
N LEU A 21 -27.17 -34.49 8.34
CA LEU A 21 -25.99 -34.57 7.46
C LEU A 21 -25.44 -33.21 6.98
N ALA A 22 -25.90 -32.09 7.58
CA ALA A 22 -25.41 -30.75 7.22
C ALA A 22 -24.89 -29.92 8.41
N MET A 23 -24.65 -30.54 9.57
CA MET A 23 -24.17 -29.85 10.77
C MET A 23 -23.03 -30.63 11.45
N SER A 24 -21.89 -30.71 10.77
CA SER A 24 -20.63 -31.14 11.38
C SER A 24 -19.43 -30.46 10.69
N ALA A 25 -19.54 -29.15 10.45
CA ALA A 25 -18.42 -28.31 9.98
C ALA A 25 -18.52 -26.87 10.51
N ALA A 26 -18.97 -26.68 11.75
CA ALA A 26 -19.10 -25.36 12.38
C ALA A 26 -18.73 -25.43 13.86
N ALA A 27 -17.50 -25.88 14.15
CA ALA A 27 -16.85 -25.71 15.45
C ALA A 27 -15.33 -25.96 15.31
N ALA A 28 -14.63 -25.04 14.66
CA ALA A 28 -13.19 -24.86 14.79
C ALA A 28 -12.90 -23.36 14.64
N PHE A 29 -12.67 -22.69 15.76
CA PHE A 29 -11.96 -21.41 15.74
C PHE A 29 -10.50 -21.72 15.40
N ALA A 30 -9.93 -21.00 14.43
CA ALA A 30 -8.60 -21.18 13.83
C ALA A 30 -8.41 -22.50 13.04
N ASP A 31 -9.02 -22.59 11.85
CA ASP A 31 -8.33 -23.28 10.75
C ASP A 31 -7.32 -22.28 10.17
N ASP A 32 -6.12 -22.24 10.74
CA ASP A 32 -4.95 -21.88 9.97
C ASP A 32 -4.98 -22.80 8.75
N ASN A 33 -5.10 -22.25 7.55
CA ASN A 33 -5.02 -23.04 6.33
C ASN A 33 -3.55 -23.03 5.90
N PRO A 34 -2.68 -23.89 6.46
CA PRO A 34 -1.28 -23.88 6.09
C PRO A 34 -1.17 -24.16 4.60
N ALA A 35 -0.23 -23.49 3.95
CA ALA A 35 0.15 -23.83 2.59
C ALA A 35 0.35 -25.34 2.47
N GLN A 36 -0.23 -25.94 1.43
CA GLN A 36 0.07 -27.34 1.11
C GLN A 36 1.57 -27.49 0.87
N ALA A 37 2.18 -28.57 1.36
CA ALA A 37 3.63 -28.75 1.31
C ALA A 37 4.22 -28.55 -0.11
N ASP A 38 3.54 -29.08 -1.13
CA ASP A 38 3.94 -28.93 -2.53
C ASP A 38 3.84 -27.47 -3.02
N GLN A 39 2.83 -26.72 -2.57
CA GLN A 39 2.67 -25.31 -2.92
C GLN A 39 3.72 -24.44 -2.23
N MET A 40 4.07 -24.75 -0.98
CA MET A 40 5.18 -24.08 -0.29
C MET A 40 6.52 -24.39 -0.96
N ALA A 41 6.76 -25.66 -1.33
CA ALA A 41 7.96 -26.04 -2.06
C ALA A 41 8.08 -25.30 -3.42
N GLN A 42 6.96 -25.13 -4.14
CA GLN A 42 6.92 -24.32 -5.36
C GLN A 42 7.21 -22.85 -5.07
N TYR A 43 6.62 -22.28 -4.02
CA TYR A 43 6.90 -20.91 -3.59
C TYR A 43 8.40 -20.74 -3.34
N GLU A 44 9.02 -21.59 -2.52
CA GLU A 44 10.43 -21.50 -2.13
C GLU A 44 11.43 -21.76 -3.27
N ALA A 45 11.07 -22.63 -4.22
CA ALA A 45 11.99 -23.09 -5.26
C ALA A 45 12.61 -21.94 -6.07
N ALA A 46 13.91 -22.05 -6.37
CA ALA A 46 14.65 -21.08 -7.18
C ALA A 46 14.58 -21.40 -8.69
N VAL A 47 13.37 -21.56 -9.22
CA VAL A 47 13.08 -21.92 -10.62
C VAL A 47 12.16 -20.90 -11.29
N PRO A 48 12.05 -20.86 -12.63
CA PRO A 48 11.00 -20.12 -13.31
C PRO A 48 9.62 -20.59 -12.85
N LYS A 49 8.71 -19.64 -12.62
CA LYS A 49 7.35 -19.87 -12.12
C LYS A 49 6.35 -19.03 -12.89
N THR A 50 5.09 -19.39 -12.77
CA THR A 50 3.94 -18.52 -13.02
C THR A 50 3.60 -17.69 -11.77
N ILE A 51 2.83 -16.63 -11.93
CA ILE A 51 2.30 -15.86 -10.79
C ILE A 51 1.45 -16.72 -9.85
N VAL A 52 0.79 -17.76 -10.38
CA VAL A 52 -0.04 -18.69 -9.60
C VAL A 52 0.81 -19.60 -8.72
N GLU A 53 1.94 -20.11 -9.23
CA GLU A 53 2.89 -20.92 -8.45
C GLU A 53 3.58 -20.12 -7.34
N LEU A 54 3.61 -18.78 -7.45
CA LEU A 54 4.09 -17.90 -6.38
C LEU A 54 3.07 -17.72 -5.24
N GLN A 55 1.85 -18.27 -5.35
CA GLN A 55 0.84 -18.18 -4.30
C GLN A 55 0.80 -19.50 -3.48
N PRO A 56 1.43 -19.56 -2.29
CA PRO A 56 1.54 -20.80 -1.53
C PRO A 56 0.24 -21.22 -0.83
N PHE A 57 -0.74 -20.32 -0.70
CA PHE A 57 -2.00 -20.58 0.02
C PHE A 57 -3.18 -20.87 -0.91
N ARG A 58 -2.92 -20.92 -2.23
CA ARG A 58 -3.99 -20.97 -3.23
C ARG A 58 -4.83 -22.24 -3.13
N GLN A 59 -6.11 -22.12 -3.45
CA GLN A 59 -7.02 -23.24 -3.57
C GLN A 59 -7.72 -23.22 -4.92
N GLN A 60 -7.88 -24.40 -5.52
CA GLN A 60 -8.51 -24.54 -6.82
C GLN A 60 -9.79 -25.39 -6.75
N GLN A 61 -10.78 -24.98 -7.52
CA GLN A 61 -11.99 -25.72 -7.81
C GLN A 61 -12.10 -25.88 -9.32
N THR A 62 -12.53 -27.05 -9.80
CA THR A 62 -12.63 -27.36 -11.23
C THR A 62 -14.00 -27.93 -11.54
N SER A 63 -14.59 -27.53 -12.66
CA SER A 63 -15.82 -28.09 -13.20
C SER A 63 -15.81 -28.00 -14.75
N MET A 64 -16.92 -28.35 -15.39
CA MET A 64 -17.07 -28.38 -16.85
C MET A 64 -18.31 -27.60 -17.31
N LEU A 65 -18.18 -26.92 -18.45
CA LEU A 65 -19.31 -26.39 -19.21
C LEU A 65 -20.05 -27.50 -19.97
N ALA A 66 -21.24 -27.18 -20.48
CA ALA A 66 -22.07 -28.12 -21.26
C ALA A 66 -21.38 -28.66 -22.53
N ASN A 67 -20.50 -27.86 -23.12
CA ASN A 67 -19.71 -28.23 -24.31
C ASN A 67 -18.41 -28.98 -23.96
N GLY A 68 -18.19 -29.33 -22.68
CA GLY A 68 -16.98 -30.00 -22.20
C GLY A 68 -15.78 -29.08 -21.95
N THR A 69 -15.92 -27.76 -22.10
CA THR A 69 -14.85 -26.81 -21.76
C THR A 69 -14.60 -26.80 -20.25
N LYS A 70 -13.34 -26.97 -19.85
CA LYS A 70 -12.91 -26.92 -18.44
C LYS A 70 -13.02 -25.51 -17.88
N VAL A 71 -13.57 -25.40 -16.67
CA VAL A 71 -13.60 -24.18 -15.87
C VAL A 71 -12.82 -24.39 -14.58
N THR A 72 -11.89 -23.51 -14.26
CA THR A 72 -11.11 -23.58 -13.00
C THR A 72 -11.22 -22.25 -12.28
N LEU A 73 -11.69 -22.26 -11.04
CA LEU A 73 -11.64 -21.11 -10.13
C LEU A 73 -10.50 -21.32 -9.14
N ILE A 74 -9.55 -20.39 -9.10
CA ILE A 74 -8.44 -20.39 -8.17
C ILE A 74 -8.61 -19.22 -7.21
N SER A 75 -8.85 -19.49 -5.93
CA SER A 75 -8.67 -18.50 -4.87
C SER A 75 -7.18 -18.36 -4.59
N LEU A 76 -6.62 -17.16 -4.78
CA LEU A 76 -5.17 -16.96 -4.64
C LEU A 76 -4.72 -16.95 -3.18
N ASN A 77 -5.61 -16.51 -2.29
CA ASN A 77 -5.48 -16.66 -0.85
C ASN A 77 -6.89 -16.78 -0.24
N PRO A 78 -7.35 -17.99 0.12
CA PRO A 78 -8.71 -18.22 0.61
C PRO A 78 -8.97 -17.65 2.00
N HIS A 79 -7.92 -17.36 2.79
CA HIS A 79 -8.07 -16.69 4.08
C HIS A 79 -8.45 -15.22 3.88
N ILE A 80 -7.83 -14.56 2.90
CA ILE A 80 -8.14 -13.16 2.53
C ILE A 80 -9.40 -13.07 1.67
N ASN A 81 -9.68 -14.08 0.83
CA ASN A 81 -10.92 -14.19 0.05
C ASN A 81 -11.23 -12.99 -0.87
N ALA A 82 -10.21 -12.19 -1.23
CA ALA A 82 -10.37 -10.96 -2.02
C ALA A 82 -10.05 -11.13 -3.51
N THR A 83 -9.23 -12.10 -3.88
CA THR A 83 -8.70 -12.20 -5.26
C THR A 83 -8.74 -13.61 -5.82
N PHE A 84 -9.29 -13.72 -7.03
CA PHE A 84 -9.52 -14.97 -7.73
C PHE A 84 -9.01 -14.91 -9.17
N LEU A 85 -8.55 -16.05 -9.66
CA LEU A 85 -8.30 -16.27 -11.06
C LEU A 85 -9.28 -17.33 -11.58
N LEU A 86 -10.14 -16.94 -12.51
CA LEU A 86 -11.03 -17.87 -13.21
C LEU A 86 -10.47 -18.15 -14.60
N THR A 87 -10.35 -19.43 -14.95
CA THR A 87 -10.01 -19.86 -16.32
C THR A 87 -11.17 -20.62 -16.95
N ILE A 88 -11.44 -20.33 -18.23
CA ILE A 88 -12.44 -21.00 -19.05
C ILE A 88 -11.75 -21.39 -20.36
N GLY A 89 -11.46 -22.68 -20.53
CA GLY A 89 -10.60 -23.12 -21.63
C GLY A 89 -9.22 -22.48 -21.54
N THR A 90 -8.89 -21.62 -22.50
CA THR A 90 -7.62 -20.85 -22.55
C THR A 90 -7.75 -19.42 -22.05
N ASP A 91 -8.97 -18.92 -21.85
CA ASP A 91 -9.20 -17.57 -21.34
C ASP A 91 -8.97 -17.51 -19.82
N ALA A 92 -8.43 -16.38 -19.36
CA ALA A 92 -8.22 -16.07 -17.96
C ALA A 92 -8.90 -14.75 -17.59
N TYR A 93 -9.48 -14.71 -16.38
CA TYR A 93 -10.21 -13.57 -15.83
C TYR A 93 -9.74 -13.31 -14.40
N HIS A 94 -9.19 -12.13 -14.15
CA HIS A 94 -8.81 -11.68 -12.82
C HIS A 94 -10.05 -11.09 -12.13
N ILE A 95 -10.60 -11.82 -11.17
CA ILE A 95 -11.84 -11.46 -10.48
C ILE A 95 -11.49 -10.98 -9.07
N GLU A 96 -12.07 -9.86 -8.67
CA GLU A 96 -11.96 -9.29 -7.34
C GLU A 96 -13.29 -9.43 -6.60
N ASN A 97 -13.20 -9.86 -5.34
CA ASN A 97 -14.29 -9.87 -4.39
C ASN A 97 -14.22 -8.57 -3.55
N PRO A 98 -15.17 -7.63 -3.71
CA PRO A 98 -15.19 -6.37 -2.97
C PRO A 98 -15.64 -6.52 -1.50
N ASP A 99 -16.17 -7.67 -1.11
CA ASP A 99 -16.65 -7.95 0.26
C ASP A 99 -16.10 -9.30 0.75
N PRO A 100 -14.80 -9.38 1.08
CA PRO A 100 -14.15 -10.61 1.50
C PRO A 100 -14.71 -11.21 2.80
N ASP A 101 -15.25 -10.38 3.69
CA ASP A 101 -15.77 -10.83 4.99
C ASP A 101 -17.25 -11.24 4.91
N GLY A 102 -18.04 -10.59 4.05
CA GLY A 102 -19.47 -10.81 3.94
C GLY A 102 -19.88 -11.88 2.92
N GLN A 103 -19.04 -12.24 1.94
CA GLN A 103 -19.40 -13.23 0.92
C GLN A 103 -18.29 -14.20 0.53
N LYS A 104 -18.66 -15.44 0.18
CA LYS A 104 -17.77 -16.47 -0.36
C LYS A 104 -18.05 -16.73 -1.84
N ILE A 105 -16.99 -16.98 -2.60
CA ILE A 105 -17.07 -17.26 -4.03
C ILE A 105 -16.75 -18.73 -4.28
N VAL A 106 -17.68 -19.45 -4.90
CA VAL A 106 -17.57 -20.89 -5.13
C VAL A 106 -17.91 -21.22 -6.58
N LEU A 107 -17.13 -22.12 -7.19
CA LEU A 107 -17.47 -22.75 -8.45
C LEU A 107 -18.35 -23.96 -8.16
N ALA A 108 -19.66 -23.79 -8.31
CA ALA A 108 -20.62 -24.85 -8.12
C ALA A 108 -20.80 -25.68 -9.40
N GLU A 109 -21.16 -26.95 -9.23
CA GLU A 109 -21.43 -27.89 -10.31
C GLU A 109 -22.89 -28.32 -10.22
N GLN A 110 -23.81 -27.77 -11.04
CA GLN A 110 -25.13 -28.40 -11.34
C GLN A 110 -25.92 -27.65 -12.45
N PRO A 111 -26.38 -28.33 -13.54
CA PRO A 111 -25.77 -29.52 -14.16
C PRO A 111 -24.44 -29.20 -14.88
N PHE A 112 -24.06 -27.93 -14.96
CA PHE A 112 -22.79 -27.43 -15.50
C PHE A 112 -22.18 -26.41 -14.55
N ALA A 113 -20.92 -26.05 -14.77
CA ALA A 113 -20.22 -25.07 -13.96
C ALA A 113 -21.01 -23.75 -13.87
N VAL A 114 -21.02 -23.14 -12.67
CA VAL A 114 -21.56 -21.79 -12.42
C VAL A 114 -20.89 -21.16 -11.21
N ILE A 115 -20.75 -19.83 -11.19
CA ILE A 115 -20.27 -19.11 -10.01
C ILE A 115 -21.42 -18.86 -9.05
N HIS A 116 -21.24 -19.24 -7.80
CA HIS A 116 -22.11 -18.87 -6.68
C HIS A 116 -21.40 -17.86 -5.79
N VAL A 117 -22.09 -16.76 -5.53
CA VAL A 117 -21.73 -15.78 -4.50
C VAL A 117 -22.61 -16.06 -3.29
N ILE A 118 -22.01 -16.59 -2.22
CA ILE A 118 -22.71 -17.01 -1.02
C ILE A 118 -22.53 -15.93 0.04
N GLY A 119 -23.58 -15.14 0.27
CA GLY A 119 -23.64 -14.18 1.38
C GLY A 119 -24.34 -14.79 2.61
N PRO A 120 -24.58 -13.99 3.68
CA PRO A 120 -25.11 -14.50 4.94
C PRO A 120 -26.56 -15.01 4.83
N ALA A 121 -27.36 -14.38 3.95
CA ALA A 121 -28.79 -14.68 3.80
C ALA A 121 -29.15 -15.30 2.44
N THR A 122 -28.31 -15.13 1.44
CA THR A 122 -28.64 -15.49 0.04
C THR A 122 -27.45 -16.07 -0.69
N THR A 123 -27.71 -17.12 -1.46
CA THR A 123 -26.78 -17.58 -2.50
C THR A 123 -27.24 -17.02 -3.84
N THR A 124 -26.39 -16.19 -4.46
CA THR A 124 -26.65 -15.61 -5.78
C THR A 124 -25.95 -16.45 -6.84
N ARG A 125 -26.72 -16.96 -7.81
CA ARG A 125 -26.19 -17.63 -9.00
C ARG A 125 -25.75 -16.58 -10.02
N CYS A 126 -24.47 -16.58 -10.39
CA CYS A 126 -23.88 -15.66 -11.35
C CYS A 126 -23.57 -16.40 -12.66
N ASP A 127 -24.36 -16.12 -13.69
CA ASP A 127 -24.15 -16.69 -15.03
C ASP A 127 -23.22 -15.78 -15.86
N LEU A 128 -21.91 -15.89 -15.60
CA LEU A 128 -20.91 -14.94 -16.13
C LEU A 128 -20.54 -15.21 -17.61
N TRP A 129 -20.81 -16.42 -18.11
CA TRP A 129 -20.40 -16.90 -19.43
C TRP A 129 -21.53 -17.42 -20.30
N GLY A 130 -22.75 -17.55 -19.78
CA GLY A 130 -23.93 -17.93 -20.55
C GLY A 130 -24.46 -16.79 -21.45
N GLY A 131 -25.36 -17.14 -22.36
CA GLY A 131 -26.03 -16.20 -23.26
C GLY A 131 -25.30 -15.95 -24.59
N ALA A 132 -25.90 -15.14 -25.46
CA ALA A 132 -25.32 -14.78 -26.76
C ALA A 132 -24.14 -13.80 -26.63
N THR A 133 -24.14 -12.98 -25.58
CA THR A 133 -23.03 -12.12 -25.17
C THR A 133 -22.84 -12.34 -23.68
N SER A 134 -21.65 -12.79 -23.29
CA SER A 134 -21.35 -13.10 -21.89
C SER A 134 -21.12 -11.83 -21.07
N GLU A 135 -21.36 -11.91 -19.75
CA GLU A 135 -21.07 -10.80 -18.83
C GLU A 135 -19.57 -10.45 -18.84
N PHE A 136 -18.69 -11.45 -19.01
CA PHE A 136 -17.26 -11.21 -19.21
C PHE A 136 -16.93 -10.43 -20.48
N GLN A 137 -17.62 -10.70 -21.60
CA GLN A 137 -17.41 -9.95 -22.83
C GLN A 137 -17.82 -8.49 -22.64
N ILE A 138 -19.00 -8.24 -22.07
CA ILE A 138 -19.48 -6.88 -21.74
C ILE A 138 -18.48 -6.17 -20.82
N ALA A 139 -18.01 -6.86 -19.78
CA ALA A 139 -17.06 -6.31 -18.82
C ALA A 139 -15.71 -5.96 -19.47
N ARG A 140 -15.16 -6.80 -20.35
CA ARG A 140 -13.92 -6.51 -21.11
C ARG A 140 -14.10 -5.33 -22.07
N GLU A 141 -15.24 -5.25 -22.75
CA GLU A 141 -15.55 -4.20 -23.73
C GLU A 141 -15.88 -2.85 -23.09
N SER A 142 -16.24 -2.82 -21.80
CA SER A 142 -16.61 -1.60 -21.07
C SER A 142 -15.49 -0.54 -20.98
N GLY A 143 -14.23 -0.95 -21.12
CA GLY A 143 -13.07 -0.08 -20.91
C GLY A 143 -12.87 0.37 -19.45
N LEU A 144 -13.63 -0.16 -18.48
CA LEU A 144 -13.47 0.15 -17.06
C LEU A 144 -12.32 -0.65 -16.45
N PRO A 145 -11.44 -0.05 -15.62
CA PRO A 145 -10.38 -0.78 -14.92
C PRO A 145 -10.94 -1.87 -13.99
N TYR A 146 -12.09 -1.58 -13.37
CA TYR A 146 -12.89 -2.48 -12.55
C TYR A 146 -14.29 -2.55 -13.15
N ALA A 147 -14.55 -3.56 -13.97
CA ALA A 147 -15.85 -3.74 -14.61
C ALA A 147 -16.76 -4.60 -13.71
N PRO A 148 -17.98 -4.15 -13.38
CA PRO A 148 -18.88 -4.89 -12.50
C PRO A 148 -19.33 -6.20 -13.14
N LEU A 149 -19.42 -7.25 -12.33
CA LEU A 149 -19.97 -8.56 -12.65
C LEU A 149 -21.02 -8.95 -11.62
N CYS A 150 -21.98 -9.79 -12.01
CA CYS A 150 -23.04 -10.31 -11.14
C CYS A 150 -23.77 -9.22 -10.34
N GLY A 151 -24.12 -8.13 -11.03
CA GLY A 151 -24.75 -6.97 -10.40
C GLY A 151 -23.86 -6.28 -9.37
N ALA A 152 -22.57 -6.07 -9.72
CA ALA A 152 -21.54 -5.43 -8.89
C ALA A 152 -21.17 -6.17 -7.59
N ARG A 153 -21.54 -7.44 -7.45
CA ARG A 153 -21.04 -8.31 -6.36
C ARG A 153 -19.59 -8.73 -6.57
N LEU A 154 -19.11 -8.66 -7.79
CA LEU A 154 -17.74 -8.98 -8.19
C LEU A 154 -17.25 -7.92 -9.17
N TYR A 155 -15.93 -7.80 -9.30
CA TYR A 155 -15.32 -6.98 -10.35
C TYR A 155 -14.37 -7.80 -11.21
N LEU A 156 -14.44 -7.61 -12.53
CA LEU A 156 -13.38 -7.99 -13.45
C LEU A 156 -12.32 -6.88 -13.46
N ARG A 157 -11.05 -7.23 -13.22
CA ARG A 157 -9.94 -6.30 -13.43
C ARG A 157 -9.52 -6.35 -14.90
N ASN A 158 -9.67 -5.23 -15.60
CA ASN A 158 -9.22 -5.08 -16.98
C ASN A 158 -7.85 -4.40 -17.04
N ALA A 159 -6.97 -4.91 -17.89
CA ALA A 159 -5.68 -4.29 -18.12
C ALA A 159 -5.85 -2.97 -18.88
N ILE A 160 -5.45 -1.87 -18.24
CA ILE A 160 -5.53 -0.52 -18.81
C ILE A 160 -4.17 0.16 -18.64
N PRO A 161 -3.69 0.92 -19.64
CA PRO A 161 -2.46 1.69 -19.48
C PRO A 161 -2.58 2.73 -18.37
N GLY A 162 -1.64 2.73 -17.43
CA GLY A 162 -1.54 3.76 -16.41
C GLY A 162 -1.06 5.10 -16.96
N SER A 163 -1.47 6.17 -16.29
CA SER A 163 -0.90 7.50 -16.51
C SER A 163 0.60 7.51 -16.18
N ARG A 164 1.34 8.33 -16.92
CA ARG A 164 2.77 8.58 -16.75
C ARG A 164 3.02 10.04 -17.05
N SER A 165 3.94 10.68 -16.32
CA SER A 165 4.39 12.03 -16.68
C SER A 165 5.12 11.99 -18.04
N SER A 166 5.16 13.11 -18.76
CA SER A 166 5.87 13.20 -20.05
C SER A 166 7.33 12.78 -19.92
N LEU A 167 7.95 13.15 -18.81
CA LEU A 167 9.32 12.79 -18.48
C LEU A 167 9.49 11.29 -18.20
N GLU A 168 8.57 10.69 -17.43
CA GLU A 168 8.56 9.25 -17.17
C GLU A 168 8.44 8.46 -18.48
N ARG A 169 7.53 8.87 -19.39
CA ARG A 169 7.35 8.22 -20.70
C ARG A 169 8.62 8.21 -21.53
N VAL A 170 9.30 9.37 -21.64
CA VAL A 170 10.54 9.50 -22.41
C VAL A 170 11.65 8.67 -21.75
N THR A 171 11.76 8.74 -20.42
CA THR A 171 12.78 7.98 -19.66
C THR A 171 12.60 6.47 -19.81
N ASP A 172 11.38 5.96 -19.67
CA ASP A 172 11.09 4.53 -19.80
C ASP A 172 11.26 4.06 -21.24
N PHE A 173 10.80 4.82 -22.25
CA PHE A 173 11.01 4.49 -23.66
C PHE A 173 12.49 4.38 -24.04
N LEU A 174 13.30 5.37 -23.68
CA LEU A 174 14.73 5.39 -23.96
C LEU A 174 15.45 4.20 -23.30
N ARG A 175 14.98 3.76 -22.13
CA ARG A 175 15.55 2.61 -21.42
C ARG A 175 15.14 1.28 -22.00
N ASP A 176 13.86 1.12 -22.34
CA ASP A 176 13.32 -0.15 -22.80
C ASP A 176 13.73 -0.47 -24.24
N HIS A 177 14.07 0.54 -25.06
CA HIS A 177 14.30 0.37 -26.50
C HIS A 177 15.69 0.79 -27.00
N ILE A 178 16.53 1.46 -26.20
CA ILE A 178 17.85 1.94 -26.62
C ILE A 178 18.98 1.30 -25.81
N TRP A 179 19.86 0.58 -26.50
CA TRP A 179 21.10 0.04 -25.93
C TRP A 179 22.01 1.19 -25.46
N GLN A 180 22.30 1.27 -24.16
CA GLN A 180 22.91 2.41 -23.43
C GLN A 180 21.96 3.57 -23.03
N GLY A 181 20.63 3.36 -23.04
CA GLY A 181 19.62 4.37 -22.66
C GLY A 181 19.85 5.02 -21.29
N ASP A 182 20.45 4.31 -20.32
CA ASP A 182 20.78 4.88 -19.00
C ASP A 182 21.72 6.10 -19.05
N LYS A 183 22.60 6.21 -20.06
CA LYS A 183 23.49 7.39 -20.22
C LYS A 183 22.77 8.60 -20.79
N ILE A 184 21.72 8.37 -21.60
CA ILE A 184 20.90 9.44 -22.20
C ILE A 184 19.88 9.97 -21.18
N VAL A 185 19.39 9.10 -20.28
CA VAL A 185 18.54 9.51 -19.16
C VAL A 185 19.25 10.49 -18.22
N THR A 186 20.56 10.34 -17.99
CA THR A 186 21.35 11.33 -17.23
C THR A 186 21.29 12.72 -17.88
N LEU A 187 21.35 12.81 -19.21
CA LEU A 187 21.27 14.08 -19.95
C LEU A 187 19.91 14.79 -19.83
N VAL A 188 18.80 14.04 -19.73
CA VAL A 188 17.46 14.63 -19.53
C VAL A 188 17.24 15.04 -18.07
N LYS A 189 17.90 14.33 -17.16
CA LYS A 189 17.89 14.55 -15.70
C LYS A 189 18.63 15.82 -15.29
N ASP A 190 19.78 16.08 -15.89
CA ASP A 190 20.68 17.23 -15.59
C ASP A 190 20.02 18.61 -15.84
N THR A 191 18.85 18.67 -16.51
CA THR A 191 18.17 19.93 -16.85
C THR A 191 16.96 20.24 -15.94
N PHE A 192 16.52 19.32 -15.07
CA PHE A 192 15.23 19.46 -14.34
C PHE A 192 15.22 19.03 -12.85
N TYR A 193 16.33 18.54 -12.28
CA TYR A 193 16.35 18.02 -10.90
C TYR A 193 17.56 18.45 -10.06
N SER A 194 17.98 19.71 -10.16
CA SER A 194 18.89 20.28 -9.15
C SER A 194 18.14 20.58 -7.84
N ASP A 195 18.79 21.13 -6.81
CA ASP A 195 18.28 21.57 -5.47
C ASP A 195 17.02 22.50 -5.48
N GLU A 196 16.25 22.55 -6.57
CA GLU A 196 15.08 23.40 -6.87
C GLU A 196 13.91 23.25 -5.89
N TYR A 197 13.77 22.11 -5.22
CA TYR A 197 12.68 21.87 -4.25
C TYR A 197 13.02 22.25 -2.81
N ALA A 198 14.26 22.67 -2.53
CA ALA A 198 14.66 23.04 -1.17
C ALA A 198 13.86 24.26 -0.67
N GLU A 199 12.86 24.01 0.17
CA GLU A 199 12.10 25.08 0.80
C GLU A 199 12.84 25.56 2.04
N THR A 200 13.53 26.69 1.92
CA THR A 200 14.14 27.36 3.07
C THR A 200 13.37 28.62 3.40
N THR A 201 12.75 28.65 4.58
CA THR A 201 12.06 29.84 5.09
C THR A 201 12.76 30.39 6.32
N THR A 202 12.63 31.70 6.53
CA THR A 202 13.13 32.33 7.77
C THR A 202 12.09 32.14 8.85
N LEU A 203 12.54 31.72 10.03
CA LEU A 203 11.68 31.62 11.20
C LEU A 203 11.29 33.03 11.66
N VAL A 204 10.01 33.23 11.96
CA VAL A 204 9.46 34.50 12.44
C VAL A 204 9.07 34.36 13.90
N GLU A 205 9.26 35.41 14.69
CA GLU A 205 8.80 35.45 16.08
C GLU A 205 7.27 35.40 16.13
N THR A 206 6.73 34.59 17.02
CA THR A 206 5.29 34.45 17.23
C THR A 206 4.98 34.02 18.66
N SER A 207 3.70 34.02 19.03
CA SER A 207 3.27 33.38 20.27
C SER A 207 3.29 31.85 20.10
N ARG A 208 3.83 31.15 21.09
CA ARG A 208 3.75 29.69 21.18
C ARG A 208 2.31 29.20 20.95
N GLN A 209 2.18 28.22 20.06
CA GLN A 209 0.93 27.51 19.80
C GLN A 209 0.94 26.15 20.49
N ASP A 210 -0.21 25.73 20.98
CA ASP A 210 -0.40 24.39 21.53
C ASP A 210 -0.72 23.38 20.41
N SER A 211 -0.27 22.14 20.61
CA SER A 211 -0.58 21.04 19.70
C SER A 211 -2.04 20.64 19.82
N ALA A 212 -2.64 20.21 18.71
CA ALA A 212 -4.00 19.67 18.70
C ALA A 212 -4.14 18.56 19.78
N PRO A 213 -5.15 18.64 20.67
CA PRO A 213 -5.22 17.82 21.87
C PRO A 213 -5.39 16.32 21.59
N ASP A 214 -6.01 15.99 20.46
CA ASP A 214 -6.21 14.62 19.98
C ASP A 214 -5.15 14.16 18.97
N GLY A 215 -4.15 15.01 18.72
CA GLY A 215 -3.08 14.75 17.77
C GLY A 215 -1.99 13.81 18.32
N PRO A 216 -1.03 13.44 17.46
CA PRO A 216 0.18 12.74 17.90
C PRO A 216 0.98 13.60 18.90
N GLN A 217 1.98 13.00 19.55
CA GLN A 217 2.98 13.76 20.31
C GLN A 217 3.69 14.77 19.39
N PRO A 218 3.82 16.04 19.82
CA PRO A 218 4.56 17.04 19.07
C PRO A 218 6.06 16.71 19.05
N ALA A 219 6.79 17.29 18.11
CA ALA A 219 8.23 17.07 18.04
C ALA A 219 8.97 17.69 19.24
N LEU A 220 10.00 17.02 19.72
CA LEU A 220 10.89 17.58 20.74
C LEU A 220 11.83 18.64 20.13
N ILE A 221 11.49 19.91 20.36
CA ILE A 221 12.21 21.08 19.85
C ILE A 221 13.02 21.79 20.94
N GLU A 222 14.11 22.45 20.54
CA GLU A 222 14.97 23.23 21.43
C GLU A 222 14.23 24.48 21.94
N ALA A 223 14.40 24.82 23.23
CA ALA A 223 13.60 25.86 23.89
C ALA A 223 13.65 27.24 23.19
N ARG A 224 14.78 27.58 22.58
CA ARG A 224 14.97 28.85 21.85
C ARG A 224 14.09 29.02 20.61
N TYR A 225 13.45 27.95 20.14
CA TYR A 225 12.57 27.96 18.96
C TYR A 225 11.08 27.88 19.32
N LEU A 226 10.72 27.83 20.61
CA LEU A 226 9.32 27.69 21.05
C LEU A 226 8.43 28.88 20.65
N ASP A 227 9.00 30.08 20.59
CA ASP A 227 8.31 31.33 20.21
C ASP A 227 8.61 31.72 18.75
N GLN A 228 8.89 30.71 17.90
CA GLN A 228 9.13 30.90 16.47
C GLN A 228 8.10 30.14 15.64
N ALA A 229 7.89 30.59 14.41
CA ALA A 229 7.06 29.91 13.44
C ALA A 229 7.68 29.88 12.04
N ILE A 230 7.28 28.84 11.31
CA ILE A 230 7.52 28.62 9.89
C ILE A 230 6.38 29.29 9.15
N THR A 231 6.70 30.10 8.13
CA THR A 231 5.70 30.51 7.13
C THR A 231 5.76 29.49 6.00
N PRO A 232 4.76 28.60 5.86
CA PRO A 232 4.77 27.57 4.83
C PRO A 232 4.78 28.20 3.44
N TYR A 233 5.51 27.58 2.53
CA TYR A 233 5.46 27.91 1.10
C TYR A 233 4.83 26.73 0.37
N GLY A 234 3.88 26.99 -0.53
CA GLY A 234 3.23 25.92 -1.31
C GLY A 234 2.37 24.92 -0.52
N PHE A 235 2.35 24.92 0.81
CA PHE A 235 1.53 24.04 1.63
C PHE A 235 0.03 24.20 1.29
N GLY A 236 -0.63 23.09 0.95
CA GLY A 236 -1.95 23.11 0.32
C GLY A 236 -3.09 22.46 1.14
N ILE A 237 -2.81 21.96 2.34
CA ILE A 237 -3.84 21.39 3.23
C ILE A 237 -4.42 22.48 4.11
N ALA A 238 -5.74 22.58 4.16
CA ALA A 238 -6.42 23.54 5.02
C ALA A 238 -6.36 23.11 6.50
N MET A 239 -6.14 24.06 7.40
CA MET A 239 -6.21 23.85 8.85
C MET A 239 -7.57 24.31 9.39
N VAL A 240 -8.03 23.72 10.50
CA VAL A 240 -9.32 24.06 11.12
C VAL A 240 -9.46 25.55 11.44
N ASP A 241 -8.38 26.21 11.88
CA ASP A 241 -8.36 27.68 11.95
C ASP A 241 -7.93 28.27 10.59
N PRO A 242 -8.86 28.87 9.81
CA PRO A 242 -8.53 29.43 8.50
C PRO A 242 -7.62 30.67 8.58
N LYS A 243 -7.52 31.29 9.77
CA LYS A 243 -6.62 32.42 10.03
C LYS A 243 -5.19 31.97 10.30
N GLN A 244 -4.96 30.69 10.56
CA GLN A 244 -3.63 30.13 10.75
C GLN A 244 -2.85 30.21 9.43
N LYS A 245 -1.81 31.06 9.39
CA LYS A 245 -0.92 31.24 8.23
C LYS A 245 0.53 30.85 8.50
N GLN A 246 0.85 30.53 9.74
CA GLN A 246 2.19 30.16 10.20
C GLN A 246 2.09 28.88 11.01
N MET A 247 3.18 28.15 11.21
CA MET A 247 3.19 26.91 11.98
C MET A 247 4.38 26.92 12.93
N SER A 248 4.13 26.85 14.23
CA SER A 248 5.19 26.59 15.22
C SER A 248 5.87 25.25 14.92
N PRO A 249 7.22 25.19 14.90
CA PRO A 249 7.94 23.97 14.56
C PRO A 249 7.51 22.79 15.44
N GLY A 250 7.19 21.65 14.82
CA GLY A 250 6.90 20.41 15.55
C GLY A 250 5.49 20.31 16.16
N VAL A 251 4.67 21.34 16.04
CA VAL A 251 3.29 21.38 16.59
C VAL A 251 2.30 20.79 15.59
N TRP A 252 1.37 19.95 16.05
CA TRP A 252 0.31 19.40 15.21
C TRP A 252 -0.92 20.29 15.15
N TYR A 253 -1.43 20.53 13.95
CA TYR A 253 -2.65 21.26 13.66
C TYR A 253 -3.67 20.30 13.03
N SER A 254 -4.95 20.40 13.39
CA SER A 254 -5.99 19.59 12.74
C SER A 254 -6.22 20.03 11.30
N ALA A 255 -6.27 19.08 10.38
CA ALA A 255 -6.69 19.32 9.00
C ALA A 255 -8.20 19.61 8.95
N ALA A 256 -8.61 20.57 8.14
CA ALA A 256 -10.01 20.90 7.97
C ALA A 256 -10.74 19.82 7.16
N GLY A 257 -11.99 19.52 7.52
CA GLY A 257 -12.85 18.60 6.76
C GLY A 257 -12.48 17.10 6.86
N VAL A 258 -11.47 16.73 7.66
CA VAL A 258 -11.08 15.33 7.88
C VAL A 258 -10.66 15.09 9.35
N ASP A 259 -11.59 14.59 10.16
CA ASP A 259 -11.36 14.33 11.59
C ASP A 259 -10.26 13.29 11.85
N GLY A 260 -9.36 13.57 12.80
CA GLY A 260 -8.27 12.64 13.12
C GLY A 260 -7.14 12.65 12.09
N VAL A 261 -7.10 13.65 11.21
CA VAL A 261 -5.94 13.98 10.38
C VAL A 261 -5.30 15.26 10.89
N PHE A 262 -3.98 15.22 11.03
CA PHE A 262 -3.19 16.32 11.57
C PHE A 262 -2.03 16.65 10.65
N VAL A 263 -1.63 17.92 10.62
CA VAL A 263 -0.51 18.42 9.84
C VAL A 263 0.50 19.13 10.72
N SER A 264 1.77 19.04 10.39
CA SER A 264 2.86 19.71 11.11
C SER A 264 3.92 20.18 10.13
N ALA A 265 4.70 21.19 10.55
CA ALA A 265 5.88 21.66 9.86
C ALA A 265 7.06 21.73 10.83
N ILE A 266 8.26 21.43 10.36
CA ILE A 266 9.49 21.56 11.16
C ILE A 266 10.67 21.97 10.27
N GLN A 267 11.66 22.64 10.87
CA GLN A 267 13.01 22.70 10.30
C GLN A 267 13.94 21.84 11.15
N PRO A 268 14.74 20.92 10.57
CA PRO A 268 15.57 20.00 11.37
C PRO A 268 16.50 20.69 12.38
N ARG A 269 16.97 21.92 12.11
CA ARG A 269 17.79 22.71 13.07
C ARG A 269 17.08 23.08 14.37
N THR A 270 15.75 22.97 14.40
CA THR A 270 14.93 23.32 15.58
C THR A 270 14.77 22.16 16.55
N ILE A 271 15.11 20.94 16.13
CA ILE A 271 15.09 19.74 16.95
C ILE A 271 16.00 19.92 18.18
N SER A 272 15.53 19.45 19.33
CA SER A 272 16.28 19.48 20.59
C SER A 272 17.67 18.83 20.46
N ALA A 273 18.67 19.42 21.12
CA ALA A 273 20.00 18.85 21.21
C ALA A 273 20.02 17.43 21.80
N GLU A 274 19.03 17.07 22.63
CA GLU A 274 18.86 15.73 23.18
C GLU A 274 18.59 14.68 22.10
N ILE A 275 17.84 15.02 21.05
CA ILE A 275 17.57 14.11 19.92
C ILE A 275 18.74 14.12 18.95
N LEU A 276 19.27 15.30 18.60
CA LEU A 276 20.36 15.42 17.62
C LEU A 276 21.64 14.72 18.09
N ASN A 277 21.95 14.81 19.39
CA ASN A 277 23.07 14.14 20.03
C ASN A 277 22.66 12.83 20.73
N GLY A 278 21.40 12.43 20.58
CA GLY A 278 20.80 11.26 21.21
C GLY A 278 21.29 9.94 20.62
N PRO A 279 20.83 8.82 21.20
CA PRO A 279 21.34 7.49 20.87
C PRO A 279 21.14 7.13 19.39
N GLY A 280 22.03 6.24 18.91
CA GLY A 280 22.09 5.74 17.54
C GLY A 280 22.93 6.60 16.60
N SER A 281 23.24 6.06 15.42
CA SER A 281 24.19 6.66 14.48
C SER A 281 23.46 7.46 13.40
N ALA A 282 23.67 8.78 13.38
CA ALA A 282 23.22 9.67 12.32
C ALA A 282 24.30 10.72 12.04
N ASN A 283 24.42 11.13 10.78
CA ASN A 283 25.30 12.23 10.41
C ASN A 283 24.76 13.55 10.96
N ARG A 284 25.65 14.52 11.19
CA ARG A 284 25.25 15.87 11.62
C ARG A 284 24.49 16.57 10.49
N LEU A 285 23.49 17.36 10.88
CA LEU A 285 22.77 18.22 9.96
C LEU A 285 23.71 19.25 9.34
N ASP A 286 23.64 19.41 8.02
CA ASP A 286 24.28 20.52 7.34
C ASP A 286 23.44 21.82 7.40
N SER A 287 24.00 22.91 6.89
CA SER A 287 23.34 24.23 6.93
C SER A 287 22.13 24.37 6.00
N ILE A 288 21.95 23.45 5.06
CA ILE A 288 20.89 23.43 4.06
C ILE A 288 19.73 22.57 4.56
N GLU A 289 19.95 21.28 4.80
CA GLU A 289 18.92 20.38 5.33
C GLU A 289 18.46 20.83 6.74
N GLY A 290 19.34 21.44 7.53
CA GLY A 290 18.97 22.04 8.81
C GLY A 290 17.93 23.16 8.68
N LYS A 291 17.90 23.90 7.56
CA LYS A 291 16.98 25.02 7.31
C LYS A 291 15.81 24.65 6.41
N ALA A 292 15.86 23.49 5.78
CA ALA A 292 14.78 22.97 4.94
C ALA A 292 13.51 22.80 5.77
N VAL A 293 12.35 23.06 5.17
CA VAL A 293 11.05 22.80 5.79
C VAL A 293 10.61 21.38 5.44
N ASP A 294 10.27 20.62 6.46
CA ASP A 294 9.66 19.31 6.33
C ASP A 294 8.21 19.42 6.79
N TYR A 295 7.29 18.86 5.99
CA TYR A 295 5.86 18.80 6.31
C TYR A 295 5.47 17.37 6.63
N LEU A 296 4.65 17.19 7.64
CA LEU A 296 4.17 15.88 8.07
C LEU A 296 2.65 15.85 8.12
N VAL A 297 2.08 14.70 7.78
CA VAL A 297 0.64 14.41 7.86
C VAL A 297 0.45 13.15 8.68
N ALA A 298 -0.32 13.22 9.75
CA ALA A 298 -0.62 12.09 10.63
C ALA A 298 -2.07 11.64 10.49
N PHE A 299 -2.26 10.33 10.40
CA PHE A 299 -3.57 9.68 10.33
C PHE A 299 -3.82 8.86 11.59
N ASP A 300 -4.92 9.13 12.30
CA ASP A 300 -5.34 8.34 13.46
C ASP A 300 -5.82 6.94 13.02
N MET A 301 -5.01 5.93 13.32
CA MET A 301 -5.28 4.54 12.92
C MET A 301 -6.42 3.90 13.70
N THR A 302 -6.95 4.54 14.74
CA THR A 302 -8.18 4.09 15.40
C THR A 302 -9.43 4.40 14.57
N ARG A 303 -9.35 5.42 13.70
CA ARG A 303 -10.42 5.85 12.79
C ARG A 303 -10.25 5.29 11.38
N TYR A 304 -9.00 5.09 10.97
CA TYR A 304 -8.66 4.81 9.58
C TYR A 304 -7.97 3.47 9.39
N GLY A 305 -8.27 2.84 8.25
CA GLY A 305 -7.50 1.72 7.71
C GLY A 305 -6.50 2.20 6.66
N VAL A 306 -5.49 1.38 6.41
CA VAL A 306 -4.50 1.59 5.35
C VAL A 306 -4.71 0.52 4.29
N GLY A 307 -4.63 0.92 3.03
CA GLY A 307 -4.60 0.01 1.90
C GLY A 307 -3.43 0.29 0.98
N PHE A 308 -3.18 -0.66 0.08
CA PHE A 308 -2.09 -0.58 -0.90
C PHE A 308 -2.60 -1.10 -2.25
N ALA A 309 -2.18 -0.44 -3.34
CA ALA A 309 -2.48 -0.88 -4.70
C ALA A 309 -1.23 -0.77 -5.57
N LEU A 310 -0.95 -1.81 -6.36
CA LEU A 310 0.15 -1.78 -7.31
C LEU A 310 -0.19 -0.92 -8.52
N GLY A 311 0.81 -0.19 -9.00
CA GLY A 311 0.77 0.52 -10.27
C GLY A 311 0.51 -0.43 -11.44
N THR A 312 0.00 0.09 -12.54
CA THR A 312 -0.21 -0.72 -13.76
C THR A 312 1.11 -1.30 -14.28
N ASP A 313 2.23 -0.61 -14.01
CA ASP A 313 3.57 -0.99 -14.44
C ASP A 313 4.52 -1.20 -13.25
N HIS A 314 4.56 -0.25 -12.31
CA HIS A 314 5.55 -0.20 -11.25
C HIS A 314 4.99 -0.53 -9.85
N PRO A 315 5.80 -1.20 -9.00
CA PRO A 315 7.09 -1.84 -9.33
C PRO A 315 6.92 -3.05 -10.27
N ARG A 316 7.82 -3.22 -11.24
CA ARG A 316 7.88 -4.42 -12.10
C ARG A 316 8.33 -5.65 -11.33
N LEU A 317 8.21 -6.84 -11.93
CA LEU A 317 8.54 -8.10 -11.26
C LEU A 317 9.90 -8.67 -11.67
N ASP A 318 10.42 -8.23 -12.82
CA ASP A 318 11.72 -8.60 -13.39
C ASP A 318 12.93 -8.16 -12.54
N TRP A 319 14.12 -8.54 -13.00
CA TRP A 319 15.37 -8.17 -12.34
C TRP A 319 15.61 -6.66 -12.36
N SER A 320 15.73 -6.06 -11.19
CA SER A 320 16.47 -4.78 -11.06
C SER A 320 17.86 -4.90 -11.68
N PRO A 321 18.37 -3.87 -12.38
CA PRO A 321 19.73 -3.88 -12.89
C PRO A 321 20.78 -3.66 -11.79
N ARG A 322 20.37 -3.27 -10.57
CA ARG A 322 21.28 -2.86 -9.48
C ARG A 322 22.10 -4.00 -8.86
N PRO A 323 21.52 -5.18 -8.54
CA PRO A 323 22.28 -6.26 -7.93
C PRO A 323 23.41 -6.74 -8.83
N ARG A 324 24.48 -7.21 -8.21
CA ARG A 324 25.62 -7.77 -8.95
C ARG A 324 25.18 -9.01 -9.73
N ALA A 325 25.85 -9.27 -10.84
CA ALA A 325 25.55 -10.43 -11.68
C ALA A 325 25.58 -11.76 -10.90
N GLN A 326 26.46 -11.89 -9.89
CA GLN A 326 26.53 -13.10 -9.06
C GLN A 326 25.30 -13.34 -8.18
N ALA A 327 24.52 -12.28 -7.88
CA ALA A 327 23.28 -12.40 -7.12
C ALA A 327 22.14 -12.97 -7.99
N ARG A 328 22.26 -12.86 -9.31
CA ARG A 328 21.22 -13.28 -10.24
C ARG A 328 21.38 -14.76 -10.56
N ILE A 329 20.28 -15.48 -10.45
CA ILE A 329 20.24 -16.90 -10.79
C ILE A 329 20.04 -17.00 -12.31
N PRO A 330 20.98 -17.63 -13.05
CA PRO A 330 20.89 -17.73 -14.50
C PRO A 330 19.57 -18.37 -14.96
N GLY A 331 18.94 -17.79 -15.97
CA GLY A 331 17.70 -18.29 -16.56
C GLY A 331 16.41 -17.94 -15.81
N LEU A 332 16.49 -17.33 -14.61
CA LEU A 332 15.28 -16.83 -13.95
C LEU A 332 14.82 -15.51 -14.58
N PRO A 333 13.51 -15.34 -14.82
CA PRO A 333 12.97 -14.10 -15.39
C PRO A 333 12.96 -12.93 -14.39
N GLY A 334 13.05 -13.21 -13.09
CA GLY A 334 13.14 -12.21 -12.01
C GLY A 334 13.60 -12.86 -10.69
N PRO A 335 13.77 -12.07 -9.62
CA PRO A 335 14.31 -12.54 -8.34
C PRO A 335 13.47 -13.64 -7.68
N ASP A 336 12.15 -13.62 -7.91
CA ASP A 336 11.21 -14.59 -7.35
C ASP A 336 10.85 -15.71 -8.33
N GLY A 337 11.51 -15.77 -9.50
CA GLY A 337 11.24 -16.74 -10.57
C GLY A 337 10.15 -16.31 -11.55
N ILE A 338 9.56 -15.12 -11.39
CA ILE A 338 8.58 -14.53 -12.31
C ILE A 338 9.12 -13.21 -12.90
N GLY A 339 8.75 -12.90 -14.14
CA GLY A 339 9.08 -11.63 -14.81
C GLY A 339 7.90 -10.68 -14.98
N ASP A 340 6.68 -11.21 -14.88
CA ASP A 340 5.43 -10.49 -15.06
C ASP A 340 4.33 -11.05 -14.15
N ALA A 341 3.21 -10.32 -14.10
CA ALA A 341 2.06 -10.64 -13.27
C ALA A 341 1.03 -11.53 -13.98
N LEU A 342 1.24 -11.91 -15.26
CA LEU A 342 0.18 -12.51 -16.06
C LEU A 342 -0.23 -13.89 -15.50
N PRO A 343 -1.53 -14.21 -15.51
CA PRO A 343 -2.65 -13.45 -16.09
C PRO A 343 -3.29 -12.41 -15.15
N LEU A 344 -2.69 -12.11 -13.99
CA LEU A 344 -3.22 -11.11 -13.07
C LEU A 344 -2.98 -9.69 -13.60
N VAL A 345 -3.98 -8.85 -13.34
CA VAL A 345 -4.03 -7.44 -13.75
C VAL A 345 -3.75 -6.55 -12.55
N ARG A 346 -2.86 -5.56 -12.71
CA ARG A 346 -2.60 -4.49 -11.75
C ARG A 346 -3.26 -3.21 -12.25
N SER A 347 -4.05 -2.55 -11.40
CA SER A 347 -4.92 -1.45 -11.82
C SER A 347 -4.32 -0.05 -11.62
N GLY A 348 -3.32 0.11 -10.75
CA GLY A 348 -2.72 1.43 -10.47
C GLY A 348 -3.67 2.47 -9.90
N MET A 349 -4.74 2.03 -9.25
CA MET A 349 -5.73 2.90 -8.62
C MET A 349 -6.43 2.18 -7.48
N VAL A 350 -7.10 2.94 -6.63
CA VAL A 350 -7.95 2.41 -5.57
C VAL A 350 -9.14 1.66 -6.19
N SER A 351 -9.46 0.50 -5.63
CA SER A 351 -10.60 -0.31 -6.05
C SER A 351 -11.92 0.30 -5.57
N PRO A 352 -13.04 0.08 -6.30
CA PRO A 352 -14.31 0.76 -6.01
C PRO A 352 -14.84 0.59 -4.57
N ASP A 353 -14.59 -0.56 -3.94
CA ASP A 353 -14.95 -0.90 -2.55
C ASP A 353 -14.27 -0.01 -1.49
N PHE A 354 -13.10 0.54 -1.82
CA PHE A 354 -12.40 1.50 -0.98
C PHE A 354 -12.60 2.95 -1.43
N ALA A 355 -12.77 3.20 -2.73
CA ALA A 355 -12.75 4.55 -3.32
C ALA A 355 -13.69 5.55 -2.61
N VAL A 356 -14.90 5.12 -2.25
CA VAL A 356 -15.91 5.97 -1.58
C VAL A 356 -15.47 6.39 -0.16
N ARG A 357 -14.70 5.53 0.52
CA ARG A 357 -14.24 5.70 1.91
C ARG A 357 -12.83 6.27 1.99
N THR A 358 -12.10 6.34 0.89
CA THR A 358 -10.75 6.90 0.82
C THR A 358 -10.75 8.37 1.20
N ILE A 359 -9.89 8.73 2.15
CA ILE A 359 -9.68 10.11 2.64
C ILE A 359 -8.31 10.65 2.29
N ALA A 360 -7.38 9.79 1.88
CA ALA A 360 -6.07 10.21 1.38
C ALA A 360 -5.45 9.16 0.46
N THR A 361 -4.57 9.61 -0.44
CA THR A 361 -3.64 8.74 -1.16
C THR A 361 -2.25 9.35 -1.16
N PHE A 362 -1.22 8.52 -1.09
CA PHE A 362 0.17 8.93 -1.29
C PHE A 362 0.97 7.84 -2.00
N VAL A 363 2.04 8.25 -2.70
CA VAL A 363 2.88 7.33 -3.47
C VAL A 363 3.52 6.28 -2.55
N GLY A 364 3.54 5.04 -3.03
CA GLY A 364 4.10 3.90 -2.32
C GLY A 364 5.62 3.91 -2.28
N GLY A 365 6.25 3.02 -3.06
CA GLY A 365 7.69 2.81 -2.97
C GLY A 365 8.42 2.93 -4.30
N PHE A 366 9.69 2.57 -4.27
CA PHE A 366 10.58 2.63 -5.42
C PHE A 366 10.12 1.71 -6.57
N LYS A 367 10.32 2.16 -7.82
CA LYS A 367 10.27 1.28 -9.00
C LYS A 367 11.22 0.08 -8.80
N ARG A 368 10.93 -1.04 -9.44
CA ARG A 368 11.79 -2.25 -9.42
C ARG A 368 13.25 -1.98 -9.78
N GLN A 369 13.51 -1.07 -10.72
CA GLN A 369 14.87 -0.66 -11.09
C GLN A 369 15.67 -0.11 -9.90
N HIS A 370 15.01 0.47 -8.90
CA HIS A 370 15.64 1.10 -7.74
C HIS A 370 15.38 0.33 -6.44
N GLY A 371 14.34 -0.51 -6.43
CA GLY A 371 13.95 -1.37 -5.31
C GLY A 371 14.79 -2.64 -5.16
N ALA A 372 16.12 -2.52 -5.27
CA ALA A 372 17.10 -3.56 -4.98
C ALA A 372 18.47 -2.93 -4.69
N PHE A 373 19.34 -3.64 -3.98
CA PHE A 373 20.61 -3.08 -3.53
C PHE A 373 21.65 -3.07 -4.64
N LYS A 374 22.28 -1.90 -4.83
CA LYS A 374 23.42 -1.74 -5.75
C LYS A 374 24.76 -2.03 -5.08
N PHE A 375 24.87 -1.75 -3.79
CA PHE A 375 26.10 -1.83 -3.00
C PHE A 375 25.87 -2.56 -1.68
N GLY A 376 26.97 -2.90 -1.01
CA GLY A 376 26.94 -3.63 0.26
C GLY A 376 26.71 -5.13 0.09
N ASP A 377 26.57 -5.80 1.22
CA ASP A 377 26.22 -7.21 1.38
C ASP A 377 24.88 -7.56 0.72
N TYR A 378 23.87 -6.70 0.87
CA TYR A 378 22.53 -6.95 0.32
C TYR A 378 22.47 -6.91 -1.20
N ALA A 379 23.49 -6.38 -1.89
CA ALA A 379 23.59 -6.42 -3.34
C ALA A 379 24.04 -7.79 -3.90
N VAL A 380 24.50 -8.71 -3.03
CA VAL A 380 25.02 -10.04 -3.42
C VAL A 380 24.26 -11.21 -2.81
N ILE A 381 23.60 -11.03 -1.66
CA ILE A 381 22.80 -12.09 -1.02
C ILE A 381 21.32 -12.00 -1.41
N ASP A 382 20.59 -13.10 -1.25
CA ASP A 382 19.12 -13.16 -1.39
C ASP A 382 18.65 -12.43 -2.66
N THR A 383 19.23 -12.79 -3.79
CA THR A 383 18.95 -12.21 -5.11
C THR A 383 19.17 -10.70 -5.24
N GLY A 384 19.90 -10.07 -4.32
CA GLY A 384 20.10 -8.61 -4.30
C GLY A 384 19.07 -7.84 -3.45
N LYS A 385 18.33 -8.56 -2.59
CA LYS A 385 17.23 -8.06 -1.75
C LYS A 385 16.31 -7.08 -2.49
N HIS A 386 15.62 -7.60 -3.49
CA HIS A 386 14.54 -6.85 -4.15
C HIS A 386 13.38 -6.62 -3.19
N TYR A 387 12.80 -5.43 -3.23
CA TYR A 387 11.75 -5.03 -2.30
C TYR A 387 10.46 -5.78 -2.62
N GLY A 388 9.92 -6.48 -1.62
CA GLY A 388 8.71 -7.27 -1.73
C GLY A 388 7.43 -6.46 -1.61
N PHE A 389 6.32 -7.03 -2.10
CA PHE A 389 5.00 -6.42 -2.04
C PHE A 389 3.85 -7.44 -2.25
N ILE A 390 2.77 -7.20 -1.52
CA ILE A 390 1.54 -8.01 -1.47
C ILE A 390 0.34 -7.08 -1.62
N GLU A 391 -0.58 -7.39 -2.54
CA GLU A 391 -1.84 -6.65 -2.76
C GLU A 391 -3.01 -7.62 -2.63
N LYS A 392 -3.99 -7.29 -1.77
CA LYS A 392 -5.19 -8.11 -1.50
C LYS A 392 -4.89 -9.60 -1.29
N GLY A 393 -3.83 -9.90 -0.52
CA GLY A 393 -3.40 -11.27 -0.22
C GLY A 393 -2.58 -11.98 -1.30
N VAL A 394 -2.34 -11.35 -2.45
CA VAL A 394 -1.55 -11.89 -3.56
C VAL A 394 -0.10 -11.44 -3.47
N ILE A 395 0.82 -12.41 -3.45
CA ILE A 395 2.26 -12.17 -3.42
C ILE A 395 2.74 -11.90 -4.85
N TYR A 396 3.07 -10.64 -5.16
CA TYR A 396 3.67 -10.27 -6.45
C TYR A 396 5.21 -10.22 -6.38
N SER A 397 5.78 -9.96 -5.20
CA SER A 397 7.21 -10.14 -4.95
C SER A 397 7.41 -10.49 -3.48
N LYS A 398 8.27 -11.46 -3.20
CA LYS A 398 8.43 -11.99 -1.84
C LYS A 398 8.98 -10.93 -0.89
N LEU A 399 8.45 -10.91 0.33
CA LEU A 399 9.02 -10.09 1.40
C LEU A 399 10.39 -10.63 1.78
N LYS A 400 11.40 -9.76 1.83
CA LYS A 400 12.77 -10.12 2.17
C LYS A 400 13.08 -9.73 3.60
N GLN A 401 13.86 -10.57 4.27
CA GLN A 401 14.31 -10.30 5.64
C GLN A 401 15.18 -9.03 5.70
N GLU A 402 15.21 -8.40 6.87
CA GLU A 402 15.96 -7.18 7.17
C GLU A 402 15.50 -5.92 6.41
N LEU A 403 14.38 -5.99 5.68
CA LEU A 403 13.82 -4.85 4.99
C LEU A 403 12.63 -4.28 5.76
N SER A 404 12.55 -2.95 5.77
CA SER A 404 11.42 -2.22 6.33
C SER A 404 10.16 -2.53 5.56
N THR A 405 9.12 -2.95 6.28
CA THR A 405 7.84 -3.41 5.75
C THR A 405 6.72 -2.69 6.46
N LEU A 406 5.87 -2.00 5.71
CA LEU A 406 4.53 -1.59 6.15
C LEU A 406 3.55 -2.66 5.67
N TYR A 407 2.79 -3.25 6.61
CA TYR A 407 1.81 -4.28 6.28
C TYR A 407 0.49 -4.10 7.03
N VAL A 408 -0.56 -4.69 6.46
CA VAL A 408 -1.92 -4.70 6.96
C VAL A 408 -2.42 -6.13 6.96
N LEU A 409 -2.95 -6.58 8.08
CA LEU A 409 -3.58 -7.91 8.22
C LEU A 409 -5.07 -7.87 7.84
N ASP A 410 -5.65 -9.03 7.65
CA ASP A 410 -7.08 -9.28 7.44
C ASP A 410 -7.98 -8.69 8.53
N ASP A 411 -7.50 -8.57 9.77
CA ASP A 411 -8.23 -7.92 10.87
C ASP A 411 -8.08 -6.38 10.90
N GLY A 412 -7.41 -5.79 9.90
CA GLY A 412 -7.14 -4.36 9.81
C GLY A 412 -5.99 -3.86 10.70
N THR A 413 -5.28 -4.75 11.39
CA THR A 413 -4.04 -4.41 12.10
C THR A 413 -3.01 -3.87 11.11
N THR A 414 -2.52 -2.66 11.35
CA THR A 414 -1.48 -2.03 10.54
C THR A 414 -0.21 -1.87 11.37
N GLU A 415 0.91 -2.35 10.84
CA GLU A 415 2.20 -2.37 11.53
C GLU A 415 3.33 -2.02 10.57
N MET A 416 4.42 -1.50 11.14
CA MET A 416 5.64 -1.21 10.39
C MET A 416 6.85 -1.76 11.16
N LYS A 417 7.65 -2.60 10.49
CA LYS A 417 8.82 -3.24 11.12
C LYS A 417 9.86 -3.70 10.11
N THR A 418 11.02 -4.09 10.61
CA THR A 418 12.01 -4.86 9.87
C THR A 418 11.51 -6.31 9.78
N TRP A 419 11.36 -6.83 8.56
CA TRP A 419 10.84 -8.18 8.32
C TRP A 419 11.84 -9.24 8.81
N LYS A 420 11.36 -10.24 9.53
CA LYS A 420 12.15 -11.37 10.04
C LYS A 420 11.63 -12.68 9.47
N ALA A 421 12.45 -13.74 9.47
CA ALA A 421 12.03 -15.07 9.03
C ALA A 421 10.75 -15.58 9.75
N ALA A 422 10.63 -15.32 11.05
CA ALA A 422 9.47 -15.74 11.84
C ALA A 422 8.18 -15.01 11.42
N ASP A 423 8.29 -13.85 10.76
CA ASP A 423 7.13 -13.09 10.29
C ASP A 423 6.46 -13.73 9.08
N ASP A 424 7.12 -14.69 8.40
CA ASP A 424 6.52 -15.43 7.28
C ASP A 424 5.27 -16.23 7.71
N ALA A 425 5.12 -16.52 9.01
CA ALA A 425 3.89 -17.06 9.57
C ALA A 425 2.67 -16.14 9.39
N LEU A 426 2.88 -14.84 9.16
CA LEU A 426 1.81 -13.88 8.91
C LEU A 426 1.36 -13.86 7.45
N LEU A 427 2.14 -14.41 6.50
CA LEU A 427 1.84 -14.35 5.06
C LEU A 427 0.40 -14.75 4.66
N PRO A 428 -0.24 -15.77 5.25
CA PRO A 428 -1.64 -16.09 4.92
C PRO A 428 -2.63 -14.97 5.28
N ARG A 429 -2.28 -14.16 6.29
CA ARG A 429 -3.10 -13.10 6.87
C ARG A 429 -2.83 -11.70 6.31
N ILE A 430 -1.77 -11.52 5.54
CA ILE A 430 -1.41 -10.21 5.01
C ILE A 430 -2.37 -9.82 3.89
N MET A 431 -3.21 -8.82 4.14
CA MET A 431 -4.02 -8.17 3.12
C MET A 431 -3.14 -7.29 2.21
N PHE A 432 -2.27 -6.48 2.81
CA PHE A 432 -1.38 -5.57 2.09
C PHE A 432 0.02 -5.59 2.70
N ALA A 433 1.06 -5.56 1.88
CA ALA A 433 2.42 -5.28 2.35
C ALA A 433 3.27 -4.61 1.29
N ARG A 434 4.18 -3.75 1.73
CA ARG A 434 5.15 -3.11 0.85
C ARG A 434 6.45 -2.86 1.61
N GLN A 435 7.56 -3.31 1.05
CA GLN A 435 8.89 -3.06 1.60
C GLN A 435 9.58 -1.87 0.95
N ASN A 436 10.37 -1.09 1.67
CA ASN A 436 11.28 -0.12 1.05
C ASN A 436 12.60 -0.05 1.82
N GLY A 437 13.60 -0.77 1.32
CA GLY A 437 14.97 -0.68 1.83
C GLY A 437 15.12 -1.04 3.30
N VAL A 438 16.12 -0.44 3.93
CA VAL A 438 16.45 -0.61 5.35
C VAL A 438 15.77 0.48 6.20
N PRO A 439 15.61 0.28 7.53
CA PRO A 439 14.96 1.26 8.39
C PRO A 439 15.65 2.63 8.41
N LEU A 440 14.84 3.69 8.39
CA LEU A 440 15.26 5.01 8.85
C LEU A 440 15.28 5.03 10.38
N ILE A 441 14.24 4.49 11.00
CA ILE A 441 14.12 4.31 12.45
C ILE A 441 13.74 2.86 12.74
N GLU A 442 14.38 2.27 13.73
CA GLU A 442 14.06 0.95 14.26
C GLU A 442 13.83 1.02 15.77
N THR A 443 12.82 0.29 16.25
CA THR A 443 12.52 0.24 17.67
C THR A 443 13.61 -0.54 18.40
N ASN A 444 14.26 0.09 19.36
CA ASN A 444 15.17 -0.62 20.26
C ASN A 444 14.36 -1.61 21.10
N PRO A 445 14.64 -2.92 21.05
CA PRO A 445 13.82 -3.92 21.74
C PRO A 445 13.94 -3.86 23.27
N VAL A 446 14.98 -3.21 23.80
CA VAL A 446 15.21 -3.06 25.25
C VAL A 446 14.51 -1.82 25.80
N THR A 447 14.63 -0.69 25.11
CA THR A 447 14.09 0.59 25.60
C THR A 447 12.73 0.95 25.04
N GLY A 448 12.31 0.32 23.93
CA GLY A 448 11.08 0.66 23.20
C GLY A 448 11.15 1.99 22.44
N ILE A 449 12.30 2.65 22.44
CA ILE A 449 12.53 3.95 21.78
C ILE A 449 12.97 3.72 20.33
N GLY A 450 12.48 4.53 19.40
CA GLY A 450 12.96 4.56 18.02
C GLY A 450 14.38 5.12 17.91
N MET A 451 15.29 4.37 17.30
CA MET A 451 16.68 4.75 17.03
C MET A 451 16.95 4.78 15.52
N PRO A 452 17.88 5.63 15.01
CA PRO A 452 18.34 5.55 13.63
C PRO A 452 18.78 4.13 13.28
N GLY A 453 18.33 3.65 12.12
CA GLY A 453 18.77 2.36 11.60
C GLY A 453 20.30 2.29 11.43
N ASP A 454 20.86 1.10 11.53
CA ASP A 454 22.31 0.83 11.50
C ASP A 454 23.01 1.34 10.23
N ARG A 455 22.26 1.44 9.13
CA ARG A 455 22.73 1.84 7.80
C ARG A 455 22.38 3.27 7.42
N VAL A 456 21.73 4.04 8.29
CA VAL A 456 21.33 5.44 8.00
C VAL A 456 22.52 6.32 7.59
N THR A 457 23.71 6.10 8.15
CA THR A 457 24.92 6.84 7.80
C THR A 457 25.70 6.26 6.61
N GLN A 458 25.23 5.14 6.06
CA GLN A 458 25.95 4.35 5.06
C GLN A 458 25.25 4.44 3.70
N TRP A 459 25.66 5.39 2.85
CA TRP A 459 25.04 5.63 1.54
C TRP A 459 24.83 4.35 0.72
N GLY A 460 25.91 3.63 0.39
CA GLY A 460 25.83 2.41 -0.43
C GLY A 460 25.05 1.27 0.26
N PRO A 461 25.50 0.79 1.44
CA PRO A 461 24.84 -0.30 2.16
C PRO A 461 23.39 -0.03 2.60
N GLY A 462 22.99 1.23 2.79
CA GLY A 462 21.60 1.61 3.04
C GLY A 462 20.75 1.73 1.77
N ASN A 463 21.35 1.55 0.59
CA ASN A 463 20.74 1.79 -0.73
C ASN A 463 20.08 3.18 -0.84
N TRP A 464 20.62 4.17 -0.13
CA TRP A 464 20.09 5.52 -0.13
C TRP A 464 20.27 6.11 -1.52
N SER A 465 19.18 6.30 -2.25
CA SER A 465 19.27 6.95 -3.57
C SER A 465 19.53 8.45 -3.38
N GLY A 466 20.22 9.05 -4.34
CA GLY A 466 20.42 10.51 -4.40
C GLY A 466 19.55 11.14 -5.49
N SER A 467 19.77 12.44 -5.71
CA SER A 467 19.19 13.20 -6.81
C SER A 467 19.58 12.63 -8.18
N ALA A 468 19.13 13.30 -9.23
CA ALA A 468 19.45 12.91 -10.60
C ALA A 468 20.95 13.03 -10.91
N GLU A 469 21.63 13.99 -10.25
CA GLU A 469 23.06 14.30 -10.25
C GLU A 469 23.83 13.49 -9.20
N ALA A 470 23.15 12.53 -8.55
CA ALA A 470 23.67 11.69 -7.49
C ALA A 470 24.08 12.46 -6.22
N GLU A 471 23.36 13.52 -5.85
CA GLU A 471 23.52 14.17 -4.54
C GLU A 471 22.70 13.44 -3.46
N LEU A 472 23.29 13.14 -2.30
CA LEU A 472 22.56 12.42 -1.24
C LEU A 472 21.43 13.27 -0.65
N ARG A 473 21.62 14.59 -0.60
CA ARG A 473 20.58 15.52 -0.16
C ARG A 473 19.65 15.79 -1.34
N THR A 474 18.35 15.58 -1.15
CA THR A 474 17.34 15.73 -2.21
C THR A 474 15.93 15.69 -1.61
N LEU A 475 14.90 15.94 -2.40
CA LEU A 475 13.49 15.79 -2.02
C LEU A 475 13.19 14.33 -1.65
N ARG A 476 12.62 14.07 -0.47
CA ARG A 476 12.29 12.71 0.00
C ARG A 476 10.89 12.62 0.57
N ALA A 477 10.31 11.41 0.50
CA ALA A 477 9.17 11.05 1.33
C ALA A 477 9.53 9.90 2.29
N GLY A 478 8.84 9.83 3.42
CA GLY A 478 8.97 8.75 4.38
C GLY A 478 7.65 8.48 5.09
N ALA A 479 7.56 7.33 5.75
CA ALA A 479 6.45 7.02 6.65
C ALA A 479 6.99 6.53 8.00
N CYS A 480 6.31 6.86 9.08
CA CYS A 480 6.63 6.39 10.42
C CYS A 480 5.38 5.94 11.19
N MET A 481 5.59 5.09 12.19
CA MET A 481 4.58 4.75 13.19
C MET A 481 4.90 5.45 14.51
N GLN A 482 3.92 6.18 15.04
CA GLN A 482 3.98 6.76 16.38
C GLN A 482 2.87 6.15 17.25
N GLU A 483 3.16 5.90 18.52
CA GLU A 483 2.18 5.44 19.50
C GLU A 483 2.11 6.42 20.66
N THR A 484 0.89 6.84 21.00
CA THR A 484 0.62 7.80 22.08
C THR A 484 -0.55 7.32 22.91
N GLY A 485 -0.29 6.87 24.13
CA GLY A 485 -1.31 6.23 24.96
C GLY A 485 -1.88 5.00 24.24
N ALA A 486 -3.21 4.98 24.05
CA ALA A 486 -3.90 3.92 23.32
C ALA A 486 -4.05 4.18 21.81
N ARG A 487 -3.56 5.32 21.29
CA ARG A 487 -3.68 5.69 19.88
C ARG A 487 -2.40 5.39 19.12
N ARG A 488 -2.58 5.07 17.84
CA ARG A 488 -1.50 4.87 16.88
C ARG A 488 -1.71 5.80 15.71
N TYR A 489 -0.62 6.35 15.21
CA TYR A 489 -0.64 7.25 14.06
C TYR A 489 0.32 6.73 13.01
N LEU A 490 -0.18 6.62 11.78
CA LEU A 490 0.67 6.55 10.60
C LEU A 490 1.00 7.98 10.18
N ILE A 491 2.28 8.32 10.13
CA ILE A 491 2.75 9.66 9.80
C ILE A 491 3.47 9.59 8.46
N TYR A 492 2.98 10.32 7.47
CA TYR A 492 3.68 10.61 6.23
C TYR A 492 4.56 11.85 6.42
N GLY A 493 5.79 11.82 5.93
CA GLY A 493 6.71 12.95 5.93
C GLY A 493 7.15 13.32 4.52
N TYR A 494 7.03 14.58 4.16
CA TYR A 494 7.60 15.22 2.98
C TYR A 494 8.79 16.07 3.41
N PHE A 495 9.96 15.79 2.86
CA PHE A 495 11.22 16.44 3.21
C PHE A 495 11.71 17.21 2.00
N SER A 496 11.50 18.52 1.98
CA SER A 496 11.77 19.38 0.81
C SER A 496 13.22 19.23 0.31
N THR A 497 14.17 19.03 1.23
CA THR A 497 15.50 18.51 0.93
C THR A 497 16.14 17.91 2.18
N ALA A 498 16.50 16.62 2.14
CA ALA A 498 17.06 15.93 3.31
C ALA A 498 18.00 14.79 2.95
N THR A 499 18.96 14.52 3.85
CA THR A 499 19.65 13.21 3.90
C THR A 499 18.83 12.20 4.73
N PRO A 500 19.10 10.89 4.62
CA PRO A 500 18.48 9.89 5.49
C PRO A 500 18.73 10.15 6.99
N SER A 501 19.86 10.78 7.35
CA SER A 501 20.17 11.14 8.73
C SER A 501 19.26 12.25 9.25
N ALA A 502 18.98 13.28 8.45
CA ALA A 502 18.01 14.31 8.81
C ALA A 502 16.60 13.73 8.95
N MET A 503 16.15 12.89 8.01
CA MET A 503 14.85 12.22 8.10
C MET A 503 14.72 11.39 9.39
N ALA A 504 15.74 10.61 9.72
CA ALA A 504 15.76 9.83 10.96
C ALA A 504 15.62 10.73 12.18
N ARG A 505 16.40 11.83 12.27
CA ARG A 505 16.31 12.75 13.42
C ARG A 505 14.96 13.46 13.51
N VAL A 506 14.36 13.84 12.39
CA VAL A 506 12.99 14.40 12.37
C VAL A 506 11.99 13.40 12.90
N PHE A 507 11.98 12.16 12.39
CA PHE A 507 11.07 11.14 12.89
C PHE A 507 11.32 10.78 14.37
N GLN A 508 12.56 10.78 14.84
CA GLN A 508 12.84 10.65 16.28
C GLN A 508 12.29 11.82 17.09
N ALA A 509 12.40 13.05 16.58
CA ALA A 509 11.88 14.22 17.27
C ALA A 509 10.37 14.09 17.48
N TYR A 510 9.65 13.57 16.48
CA TYR A 510 8.22 13.23 16.58
C TYR A 510 7.93 11.91 17.35
N GLY A 511 8.92 11.31 18.01
CA GLY A 511 8.70 10.10 18.83
C GLY A 511 8.29 8.86 18.03
N CYS A 512 8.59 8.80 16.73
CA CYS A 512 8.31 7.62 15.91
C CYS A 512 9.09 6.41 16.45
N LYS A 513 8.42 5.25 16.55
CA LYS A 513 9.04 3.98 16.98
C LYS A 513 9.72 3.25 15.83
N TYR A 514 9.18 3.37 14.63
CA TYR A 514 9.73 2.80 13.41
C TYR A 514 9.46 3.75 12.24
N ALA A 515 10.38 3.82 11.28
CA ALA A 515 10.22 4.63 10.09
C ALA A 515 10.93 4.02 8.88
N MET A 516 10.37 4.24 7.69
CA MET A 516 10.91 3.77 6.42
C MET A 516 10.89 4.88 5.37
N LEU A 517 11.80 4.78 4.41
CA LEU A 517 11.85 5.67 3.25
C LEU A 517 10.74 5.27 2.24
N LEU A 518 10.13 6.25 1.58
CA LEU A 518 9.23 6.06 0.45
C LEU A 518 9.90 6.51 -0.85
N ASP A 519 9.18 6.59 -1.96
CA ASP A 519 9.77 7.14 -3.19
C ASP A 519 10.13 8.63 -3.04
N MET A 520 10.90 9.17 -3.99
CA MET A 520 11.63 10.42 -3.78
C MET A 520 11.94 11.18 -5.07
N ASN A 521 12.65 12.31 -4.96
CA ASN A 521 13.22 13.15 -6.02
C ASN A 521 12.26 14.02 -6.83
N ALA A 522 10.94 13.81 -6.77
CA ALA A 522 10.00 14.66 -7.50
C ALA A 522 8.63 14.78 -6.79
N PRO A 523 7.88 15.87 -6.99
CA PRO A 523 6.54 16.02 -6.43
C PRO A 523 5.57 14.90 -6.84
N GLU A 524 5.66 14.34 -8.05
CA GLU A 524 4.86 13.18 -8.46
C GLU A 524 5.25 11.88 -7.74
N LEU A 525 6.47 11.80 -7.20
CA LEU A 525 6.98 10.63 -6.48
C LEU A 525 6.85 10.79 -4.96
N THR A 526 6.60 12.01 -4.50
CA THR A 526 6.33 12.39 -3.11
C THR A 526 4.90 12.92 -2.93
N TYR A 527 4.01 12.53 -3.85
CA TYR A 527 2.62 12.98 -3.88
C TYR A 527 1.86 12.53 -2.63
N LEU A 528 1.11 13.46 -2.04
CA LEU A 528 0.06 13.19 -1.07
C LEU A 528 -1.13 14.12 -1.34
N ALA A 529 -2.32 13.54 -1.38
CA ALA A 529 -3.58 14.27 -1.41
C ALA A 529 -4.54 13.79 -0.32
N LEU A 530 -5.29 14.73 0.25
CA LEU A 530 -6.44 14.51 1.12
C LEU A 530 -7.73 14.76 0.34
N TYR A 531 -8.78 14.06 0.76
CA TYR A 531 -10.12 14.14 0.17
C TYR A 531 -11.16 14.61 1.21
N PRO A 532 -11.06 15.86 1.71
CA PRO A 532 -12.06 16.41 2.60
C PRO A 532 -13.42 16.47 1.92
N ARG A 533 -14.46 16.18 2.70
CA ARG A 533 -15.85 16.34 2.26
C ARG A 533 -16.35 17.67 2.81
N GLN A 534 -16.84 18.54 1.91
CA GLN A 534 -17.47 19.80 2.27
C GLN A 534 -18.78 19.92 1.49
N ASP A 535 -19.87 20.16 2.19
CA ASP A 535 -21.22 20.32 1.60
C ASP A 535 -21.62 19.15 0.66
N GLY A 536 -21.21 17.93 1.00
CA GLY A 536 -21.48 16.72 0.21
C GLY A 536 -20.53 16.49 -0.97
N ASN A 537 -19.67 17.46 -1.30
CA ASN A 537 -18.68 17.35 -2.37
C ASN A 537 -17.31 16.91 -1.84
N VAL A 538 -16.60 16.10 -2.63
CA VAL A 538 -15.21 15.74 -2.35
C VAL A 538 -14.30 16.80 -2.96
N HIS A 539 -13.49 17.43 -2.12
CA HIS A 539 -12.42 18.33 -2.53
C HIS A 539 -11.09 17.57 -2.59
N VAL A 540 -10.12 18.12 -3.31
CA VAL A 540 -8.75 17.56 -3.38
C VAL A 540 -7.78 18.58 -2.81
N GLU A 541 -7.19 18.26 -1.66
CA GLU A 541 -6.16 19.09 -1.03
C GLU A 541 -4.82 18.38 -1.13
N HIS A 542 -3.83 19.05 -1.70
CA HIS A 542 -2.49 18.47 -1.86
C HIS A 542 -1.58 18.96 -0.75
N LEU A 543 -0.66 18.11 -0.28
CA LEU A 543 0.32 18.53 0.72
C LEU A 543 1.12 19.75 0.25
N ILE A 544 1.65 19.67 -0.97
CA ILE A 544 2.26 20.79 -1.68
C ILE A 544 1.43 21.06 -2.94
N SER A 545 1.07 22.32 -3.17
CA SER A 545 0.17 22.77 -4.23
C SER A 545 0.61 22.34 -5.63
N VAL A 546 1.91 22.26 -5.91
CA VAL A 546 2.44 21.80 -7.22
C VAL A 546 1.98 20.39 -7.58
N MET A 547 1.64 19.56 -6.58
CA MET A 547 1.16 18.19 -6.81
C MET A 547 -0.19 18.15 -7.52
N SER A 548 -0.97 19.23 -7.51
CA SER A 548 -2.25 19.31 -8.25
C SER A 548 -2.08 19.20 -9.76
N GLN A 549 -0.87 19.42 -10.28
CA GLN A 549 -0.56 19.26 -11.71
C GLN A 549 -0.63 17.80 -12.17
N PHE A 550 -0.66 16.85 -11.24
CA PHE A 550 -0.74 15.45 -11.55
C PHE A 550 -2.16 14.92 -11.57
N ASP A 551 -3.17 15.70 -11.19
CA ASP A 551 -4.57 15.35 -11.40
C ASP A 551 -4.97 15.55 -12.86
N LYS A 552 -6.08 14.93 -13.28
CA LYS A 552 -6.69 15.19 -14.58
C LYS A 552 -7.91 16.08 -14.42
N THR A 553 -8.33 16.68 -15.52
CA THR A 553 -9.59 17.44 -15.58
C THR A 553 -10.51 16.77 -16.59
N ALA A 554 -11.74 16.49 -16.16
CA ALA A 554 -12.81 16.03 -17.03
C ALA A 554 -13.24 17.15 -18.01
N PRO A 555 -13.90 16.81 -19.14
CA PRO A 555 -14.36 17.82 -20.10
C PRO A 555 -15.30 18.88 -19.51
N ASP A 556 -16.00 18.57 -18.42
CA ASP A 556 -16.90 19.46 -17.69
C ASP A 556 -16.17 20.36 -16.66
N GLY A 557 -14.84 20.26 -16.57
CA GLY A 557 -14.01 21.02 -15.64
C GLY A 557 -13.79 20.37 -14.28
N ASN A 558 -14.42 19.23 -14.00
CA ASN A 558 -14.26 18.54 -12.72
C ASN A 558 -12.87 17.91 -12.59
N ILE A 559 -12.29 17.98 -11.39
CA ILE A 559 -11.01 17.34 -11.07
C ILE A 559 -11.20 15.83 -10.97
N ILE A 560 -10.33 15.08 -11.62
CA ILE A 560 -10.21 13.63 -11.52
C ILE A 560 -8.91 13.35 -10.74
N PRO A 561 -8.99 13.01 -9.45
CA PRO A 561 -7.81 12.90 -8.61
C PRO A 561 -6.93 11.72 -9.01
N ARG A 562 -5.61 11.91 -8.95
CA ARG A 562 -4.65 10.83 -9.19
C ARG A 562 -4.88 9.65 -8.25
N PHE A 563 -4.72 8.43 -8.76
CA PHE A 563 -4.95 7.15 -8.07
C PHE A 563 -6.39 6.84 -7.63
N LEU A 564 -7.28 7.83 -7.53
CA LEU A 564 -8.68 7.61 -7.17
C LEU A 564 -9.58 7.57 -8.41
N GLY A 565 -9.38 8.51 -9.34
CA GLY A 565 -10.24 8.65 -10.51
C GLY A 565 -9.68 8.02 -11.78
N TYR A 566 -8.41 7.63 -11.83
CA TYR A 566 -7.84 6.93 -12.99
C TYR A 566 -6.58 6.08 -12.64
N PRO A 567 -6.26 5.06 -13.46
CA PRO A 567 -5.05 4.23 -13.35
C PRO A 567 -3.73 5.00 -13.48
N ASP A 568 -2.77 4.74 -12.60
CA ASP A 568 -1.42 5.29 -12.63
C ASP A 568 -0.34 4.19 -12.80
N SER A 569 0.80 4.56 -13.37
CA SER A 569 1.93 3.63 -13.51
C SER A 569 2.52 3.23 -12.15
N ARG A 570 2.37 4.07 -11.11
CA ARG A 570 2.98 3.90 -9.79
C ARG A 570 2.06 3.23 -8.79
N ASP A 571 2.66 2.54 -7.84
CA ASP A 571 2.00 2.00 -6.66
C ASP A 571 1.70 3.12 -5.64
N LEU A 572 0.65 2.90 -4.85
CA LEU A 572 0.21 3.86 -3.84
C LEU A 572 -0.20 3.18 -2.54
N PHE A 573 -0.14 3.94 -1.45
CA PHE A 573 -0.95 3.70 -0.28
C PHE A 573 -2.18 4.61 -0.30
N PHE A 574 -3.26 4.13 0.29
CA PHE A 574 -4.47 4.91 0.51
C PHE A 574 -4.97 4.75 1.94
N ILE A 575 -5.55 5.81 2.48
CA ILE A 575 -6.15 5.83 3.82
C ILE A 575 -7.66 5.86 3.65
N TYR A 576 -8.39 5.02 4.36
CA TYR A 576 -9.84 4.90 4.25
C TYR A 576 -10.53 4.85 5.61
N ARG A 577 -11.77 5.35 5.68
CA ARG A 577 -12.62 5.27 6.88
C ARG A 577 -12.94 3.81 7.22
N ARG A 578 -12.75 3.38 8.47
CA ARG A 578 -13.24 2.08 8.97
C ARG A 578 -14.77 2.15 9.12
N GLY A 579 -15.48 1.09 8.72
CA GLY A 579 -16.96 1.03 8.77
C GLY A 579 -17.65 1.29 7.42
N GLU A 580 -18.99 1.19 7.40
CA GLU A 580 -19.80 1.54 6.22
C GLU A 580 -19.66 3.04 5.91
N ALA A 581 -19.65 3.39 4.62
CA ALA A 581 -19.69 4.79 4.21
C ALA A 581 -21.04 5.40 4.64
N GLU A 582 -21.01 6.42 5.49
CA GLU A 582 -22.20 7.28 5.72
C GLU A 582 -22.61 8.04 4.46
#